data_AF-A0A1I8BBZ6-F1
#
_entry.id   AF-A0A1I8BBZ6-F1
#
_cell.length_a   1.000
_cell.length_b   1.000
_cell.length_c   1.000
_cell.angle_alpha   90.00
_cell.angle_beta   90.00
_cell.angle_gamma   90.00
#
_symmetry.space_group_name_H-M   'P 1'
#
loop_
_entity.id
_entity.type
_entity.pdbx_description
1 polymer ?
#
loop_
_entity_poly.entity_id
_entity_poly.type
_entity_poly.pdbx_seq_one_letter_code
_entity_poly.pdbx_strand_id
1 'polypeptide(L)'
;MAIDYSRWKDIEISDDEDDTHPNIDTPSLFRWRHKARLERMAEMKEEKEKVEGGKKEVLSRVQEIEEKLSSTNLDEKERIKLELERDQIRKQEEEYLRKEKELADKERLAPWNVDTIGKETWSRTIVNKPKDKTAAKDGASPSVSAQPKLSEDEEHRRLLDYFSANETLLGEMSLLKGFDAMENMLLDNPHLASEYATNWLTIEALNHAIDGDDEKMGRVAENCITIQYLLELAKSLHAISTNTNLIKSFFKKIRSAEVMYLQMYQDEVQSFKERLRKRARDKREAYVAEAEASDKAKRVEASPGGVDPLEVLESLPEALREAFESQSMEKMFQVAETMDREVFNHHLQRCIDSGLWIPNAKEHEEKMAKEKQKVEEEGENSIIPTKDVIKRIAVVDGCNVLHFCAGMGLYSRAEQEMFDQRKPDAIGLLLVVKKLMEEDFDVRVFLSFSYMSDNKVSNLFILQEFKTLGILTVVSPDVHDDIAILEYATQVGGFIVSNDKFREFKYCPKMSKCTKCVERTIRFKFRRLKKKNDNNRQRSDIVYSGSSTSDCSLPRKKSKSDMNNFQLGMELQMEIDPGKLINL
;
A
#
# COMPACT_ATOMS: atom_id res chain seq x y z
N MET A 1 -33.41 26.29 37.10
CA MET A 1 -34.69 25.54 37.07
C MET A 1 -34.33 24.06 37.07
N ALA A 2 -35.15 23.19 37.67
CA ALA A 2 -35.02 21.76 37.42
C ALA A 2 -35.46 21.45 35.97
N ILE A 3 -34.92 20.39 35.37
CA ILE A 3 -35.41 19.89 34.09
C ILE A 3 -36.62 19.00 34.39
N ASP A 4 -37.75 19.29 33.76
CA ASP A 4 -38.99 18.52 33.97
C ASP A 4 -39.16 17.43 32.90
N TYR A 5 -39.43 16.22 33.37
CA TYR A 5 -39.75 15.04 32.56
C TYR A 5 -41.18 14.52 32.82
N SER A 6 -41.99 15.24 33.61
CA SER A 6 -43.36 14.87 34.01
C SER A 6 -44.26 14.44 32.84
N ARG A 7 -44.03 15.01 31.65
CA ARG A 7 -44.72 14.65 30.40
C ARG A 7 -44.69 13.14 30.11
N TRP A 8 -43.63 12.42 30.48
CA TRP A 8 -43.47 10.98 30.23
C TRP A 8 -43.80 10.10 31.44
N LYS A 9 -44.44 10.65 32.47
CA LYS A 9 -44.78 9.91 33.70
C LYS A 9 -45.83 8.81 33.46
N ASP A 10 -46.84 9.10 32.64
CA ASP A 10 -48.03 8.29 32.50
C ASP A 10 -48.07 7.64 31.10
N ILE A 11 -47.32 6.54 30.95
CA ILE A 11 -47.20 5.73 29.72
C ILE A 11 -47.89 4.38 29.94
N GLU A 12 -48.74 3.95 29.01
CA GLU A 12 -49.40 2.64 28.98
C GLU A 12 -48.78 1.75 27.89
N ILE A 13 -48.10 0.67 28.31
CA ILE A 13 -47.55 -0.37 27.44
C ILE A 13 -48.45 -1.61 27.59
N SER A 14 -49.04 -2.08 26.49
CA SER A 14 -50.00 -3.21 26.52
C SER A 14 -49.35 -4.55 26.85
N ASP A 15 -48.06 -4.65 26.54
CA ASP A 15 -47.18 -5.81 26.52
C ASP A 15 -46.00 -5.64 27.48
N ASP A 16 -46.23 -4.88 28.56
CA ASP A 16 -45.31 -4.66 29.68
C ASP A 16 -44.98 -5.99 30.40
N GLU A 17 -43.72 -6.42 30.31
CA GLU A 17 -43.23 -7.68 30.90
C GLU A 17 -42.85 -7.57 32.39
N ASP A 18 -42.76 -6.36 32.95
CA ASP A 18 -42.58 -6.14 34.39
C ASP A 18 -43.94 -6.14 35.13
N ASP A 19 -45.01 -5.57 34.55
CA ASP A 19 -46.38 -5.64 35.10
C ASP A 19 -47.05 -7.00 34.83
N THR A 20 -46.58 -8.05 35.51
CA THR A 20 -47.03 -9.44 35.34
C THR A 20 -47.30 -10.13 36.69
N HIS A 21 -48.02 -11.27 36.66
CA HIS A 21 -48.41 -11.98 37.88
C HIS A 21 -48.27 -13.52 37.71
N PRO A 22 -47.65 -14.25 38.65
CA PRO A 22 -47.34 -15.69 38.49
C PRO A 22 -48.53 -16.64 38.25
N ASN A 23 -49.77 -16.18 38.44
CA ASN A 23 -50.99 -16.96 38.20
C ASN A 23 -51.80 -16.52 36.97
N ILE A 24 -51.28 -15.61 36.14
CA ILE A 24 -51.96 -15.09 34.95
C ILE A 24 -51.13 -15.39 33.70
N ASP A 25 -51.77 -15.89 32.63
CA ASP A 25 -51.13 -16.12 31.34
C ASP A 25 -50.80 -14.78 30.65
N THR A 26 -49.51 -14.41 30.61
CA THR A 26 -49.01 -13.15 30.05
C THR A 26 -49.39 -12.93 28.58
N PRO A 27 -49.23 -13.91 27.66
CA PRO A 27 -49.67 -13.77 26.27
C PRO A 27 -51.17 -13.43 26.11
N SER A 28 -52.04 -13.98 26.95
CA SER A 28 -53.47 -13.63 26.97
C SER A 28 -53.72 -12.27 27.62
N LEU A 29 -53.02 -11.95 28.71
CA LEU A 29 -53.11 -10.65 29.41
C LEU A 29 -52.73 -9.48 28.49
N PHE A 30 -51.64 -9.60 27.73
CA PHE A 30 -51.19 -8.53 26.82
C PHE A 30 -52.18 -8.29 25.68
N ARG A 31 -52.75 -9.36 25.10
CA ARG A 31 -53.83 -9.27 24.11
C ARG A 31 -55.08 -8.62 24.69
N TRP A 32 -55.41 -8.90 25.95
CA TRP A 32 -56.54 -8.30 26.65
C TRP A 32 -56.30 -6.81 26.96
N ARG A 33 -55.13 -6.45 27.50
CA ARG A 33 -54.70 -5.04 27.71
C ARG A 33 -54.77 -4.25 26.40
N HIS A 34 -54.19 -4.77 25.33
CA HIS A 34 -54.23 -4.17 23.99
C HIS A 34 -55.67 -3.98 23.49
N LYS A 35 -56.55 -4.97 23.65
CA LYS A 35 -57.96 -4.86 23.26
C LYS A 35 -58.68 -3.78 24.08
N ALA A 36 -58.54 -3.79 25.40
CA ALA A 36 -59.16 -2.81 26.30
C ALA A 36 -58.64 -1.38 26.07
N ARG A 37 -57.42 -1.22 25.55
CA ARG A 37 -56.88 0.07 25.07
C ARG A 37 -57.56 0.54 23.79
N LEU A 38 -57.70 -0.34 22.80
CA LEU A 38 -58.42 -0.02 21.55
C LEU A 38 -59.90 0.29 21.80
N GLU A 39 -60.57 -0.44 22.70
CA GLU A 39 -61.96 -0.19 23.07
C GLU A 39 -62.12 1.20 23.73
N ARG A 40 -61.29 1.55 24.73
CA ARG A 40 -61.27 2.91 25.32
C ARG A 40 -61.02 4.01 24.29
N MET A 41 -60.08 3.82 23.35
CA MET A 41 -59.81 4.82 22.32
C MET A 41 -60.97 4.95 21.31
N ALA A 42 -61.68 3.86 21.00
CA ALA A 42 -62.88 3.89 20.17
C ALA A 42 -64.04 4.63 20.87
N GLU A 43 -64.27 4.36 22.15
CA GLU A 43 -65.29 5.04 22.97
C GLU A 43 -65.04 6.54 23.07
N MET A 44 -63.80 6.96 23.38
CA MET A 44 -63.43 8.39 23.43
C MET A 44 -63.59 9.08 22.07
N LYS A 45 -63.29 8.38 20.96
CA LYS A 45 -63.49 8.90 19.60
C LYS A 45 -64.98 9.06 19.27
N GLU A 46 -65.82 8.10 19.65
CA GLU A 46 -67.27 8.18 19.43
C GLU A 46 -67.91 9.28 20.30
N GLU A 47 -67.44 9.47 21.55
CA GLU A 47 -67.82 10.61 22.40
C GLU A 47 -67.44 11.95 21.74
N LYS A 48 -66.22 12.03 21.18
CA LYS A 48 -65.74 13.22 20.46
C LYS A 48 -66.59 13.56 19.24
N GLU A 49 -66.87 12.57 18.39
CA GLU A 49 -67.68 12.75 17.18
C GLU A 49 -69.12 13.16 17.52
N LYS A 50 -69.71 12.63 18.60
CA LYS A 50 -71.04 13.05 19.10
C LYS A 50 -71.04 14.49 19.63
N VAL A 51 -70.04 14.88 20.42
CA VAL A 51 -69.93 16.25 20.97
C VAL A 51 -69.68 17.27 19.86
N GLU A 52 -68.79 16.96 18.91
CA GLU A 52 -68.50 17.83 17.76
C GLU A 52 -69.71 17.96 16.82
N GLY A 53 -70.44 16.86 16.58
CA GLY A 53 -71.68 16.87 15.80
C GLY A 53 -72.78 17.73 16.43
N GLY A 54 -73.06 17.52 17.71
CA GLY A 54 -74.07 18.30 18.44
C GLY A 54 -73.70 19.79 18.54
N LYS A 55 -72.42 20.12 18.74
CA LYS A 55 -71.93 21.50 18.70
C LYS A 55 -72.17 22.16 17.34
N LYS A 56 -71.98 21.45 16.22
CA LYS A 56 -72.27 21.97 14.87
C LYS A 56 -73.77 22.20 14.63
N GLU A 57 -74.62 21.29 15.09
CA GLU A 57 -76.09 21.46 15.00
C GLU A 57 -76.58 22.67 15.80
N VAL A 58 -76.06 22.85 17.03
CA VAL A 58 -76.35 24.00 17.88
C VAL A 58 -75.88 25.31 17.25
N LEU A 59 -74.64 25.38 16.74
CA LEU A 59 -74.12 26.57 16.05
C LEU A 59 -74.96 26.95 14.82
N SER A 60 -75.42 25.96 14.04
CA SER A 60 -76.33 26.19 12.91
C SER A 60 -77.67 26.79 13.38
N ARG A 61 -78.28 26.26 14.45
CA ARG A 61 -79.51 26.82 15.01
C ARG A 61 -79.35 28.21 15.60
N VAL A 62 -78.21 28.52 16.25
CA VAL A 62 -77.92 29.88 16.73
C VAL A 62 -77.93 30.86 15.55
N GLN A 63 -77.20 30.55 14.48
CA GLN A 63 -77.14 31.38 13.28
C GLN A 63 -78.53 31.58 12.64
N GLU A 64 -79.30 30.50 12.48
CA GLU A 64 -80.68 30.55 11.98
C GLU A 64 -81.60 31.43 12.83
N ILE A 65 -81.50 31.38 14.17
CA ILE A 65 -82.36 32.17 15.07
C ILE A 65 -81.92 33.63 15.10
N GLU A 66 -80.62 33.92 15.07
CA GLU A 66 -80.11 35.30 15.00
C GLU A 66 -80.44 35.95 13.64
N GLU A 67 -80.40 35.20 12.54
CA GLU A 67 -80.89 35.65 11.23
C GLU A 67 -82.40 35.92 11.26
N LYS A 68 -83.22 35.01 11.78
CA LYS A 68 -84.68 35.20 11.92
C LYS A 68 -85.01 36.43 12.79
N LEU A 69 -84.33 36.60 13.93
CA LEU A 69 -84.47 37.76 14.83
C LEU A 69 -84.01 39.09 14.20
N SER A 70 -83.18 39.06 13.15
CA SER A 70 -82.79 40.27 12.41
C SER A 70 -83.88 40.78 11.44
N SER A 71 -84.91 39.97 11.16
CA SER A 71 -85.93 40.29 10.16
C SER A 71 -87.01 41.26 10.69
N THR A 72 -87.32 42.30 9.92
CA THR A 72 -88.13 43.46 10.36
C THR A 72 -89.65 43.25 10.32
N ASN A 73 -90.14 42.03 10.04
CA ASN A 73 -91.56 41.71 9.80
C ASN A 73 -92.18 40.76 10.85
N LEU A 74 -91.51 40.53 11.99
CA LEU A 74 -92.00 39.62 13.04
C LEU A 74 -93.14 40.25 13.88
N ASP A 75 -94.16 39.46 14.21
CA ASP A 75 -95.15 39.82 15.23
C ASP A 75 -94.54 39.71 16.65
N GLU A 76 -95.01 40.51 17.60
CA GLU A 76 -94.40 40.62 18.94
C GLU A 76 -94.36 39.27 19.67
N LYS A 77 -95.37 38.42 19.45
CA LYS A 77 -95.43 37.05 19.99
C LYS A 77 -94.39 36.12 19.39
N GLU A 78 -94.06 36.28 18.11
CA GLU A 78 -93.03 35.49 17.43
C GLU A 78 -91.64 35.95 17.86
N ARG A 79 -91.46 37.26 18.04
CA ARG A 79 -90.24 37.86 18.60
C ARG A 79 -89.93 37.30 19.99
N ILE A 80 -90.89 37.32 20.91
CA ILE A 80 -90.76 36.75 22.27
C ILE A 80 -90.47 35.24 22.22
N LYS A 81 -91.10 34.49 21.29
CA LYS A 81 -90.85 33.06 21.11
C LYS A 81 -89.42 32.78 20.66
N LEU A 82 -88.91 33.52 19.67
CA LEU A 82 -87.54 33.37 19.15
C LEU A 82 -86.48 33.77 20.17
N GLU A 83 -86.73 34.79 21.01
CA GLU A 83 -85.84 35.14 22.12
C GLU A 83 -85.80 34.04 23.20
N LEU A 84 -86.94 33.40 23.50
CA LEU A 84 -86.98 32.23 24.39
C LEU A 84 -86.23 31.03 23.80
N GLU A 85 -86.35 30.80 22.49
CA GLU A 85 -85.67 29.70 21.78
C GLU A 85 -84.15 29.92 21.74
N ARG A 86 -83.70 31.15 21.44
CA ARG A 86 -82.30 31.60 21.56
C ARG A 86 -81.72 31.29 22.94
N ASP A 87 -82.45 31.61 24.01
CA ASP A 87 -81.98 31.44 25.39
C ASP A 87 -82.07 29.99 25.90
N GLN A 88 -82.75 29.10 25.16
CA GLN A 88 -82.63 27.65 25.33
C GLN A 88 -81.41 27.09 24.60
N ILE A 89 -81.17 27.53 23.36
CA ILE A 89 -80.05 27.02 22.55
C ILE A 89 -78.70 27.54 23.06
N ARG A 90 -78.60 28.76 23.60
CA ARG A 90 -77.38 29.23 24.29
C ARG A 90 -77.01 28.36 25.50
N LYS A 91 -77.99 27.81 26.23
CA LYS A 91 -77.73 26.85 27.32
C LYS A 91 -77.24 25.50 26.79
N GLN A 92 -77.72 25.07 25.62
CA GLN A 92 -77.18 23.89 24.94
C GLN A 92 -75.74 24.14 24.47
N GLU A 93 -75.43 25.32 23.93
CA GLU A 93 -74.07 25.73 23.55
C GLU A 93 -73.11 25.72 24.76
N GLU A 94 -73.52 26.30 25.90
CA GLU A 94 -72.77 26.22 27.16
C GLU A 94 -72.54 24.77 27.63
N GLU A 95 -73.53 23.89 27.46
CA GLU A 95 -73.41 22.47 27.81
C GLU A 95 -72.44 21.72 26.87
N TYR A 96 -72.49 21.96 25.56
CA TYR A 96 -71.53 21.39 24.60
C TYR A 96 -70.12 21.94 24.81
N LEU A 97 -69.96 23.23 25.14
CA LEU A 97 -68.68 23.84 25.49
C LEU A 97 -68.12 23.26 26.80
N ARG A 98 -68.98 22.87 27.75
CA ARG A 98 -68.56 22.15 28.97
C ARG A 98 -68.08 20.73 28.63
N LYS A 99 -68.85 19.97 27.85
CA LYS A 99 -68.48 18.63 27.37
C LYS A 99 -67.18 18.63 26.56
N GLU A 100 -66.95 19.65 25.73
CA GLU A 100 -65.71 19.83 24.97
C GLU A 100 -64.50 20.05 25.89
N LYS A 101 -64.65 20.80 26.99
CA LYS A 101 -63.59 20.97 28.00
C LYS A 101 -63.37 19.69 28.81
N GLU A 102 -64.44 19.04 29.27
CA GLU A 102 -64.37 17.73 29.95
C GLU A 102 -63.62 16.70 29.08
N LEU A 103 -63.87 16.70 27.77
CA LEU A 103 -63.19 15.83 26.80
C LEU A 103 -61.74 16.26 26.52
N ALA A 104 -61.44 17.56 26.44
CA ALA A 104 -60.07 18.05 26.29
C ALA A 104 -59.19 17.70 27.52
N ASP A 105 -59.76 17.73 28.73
CA ASP A 105 -59.07 17.26 29.93
C ASP A 105 -58.94 15.73 29.97
N LYS A 106 -59.92 14.96 29.48
CA LYS A 106 -59.75 13.50 29.24
C LYS A 106 -58.58 13.23 28.29
N GLU A 107 -58.49 13.92 27.15
CA GLU A 107 -57.40 13.76 26.18
C GLU A 107 -56.03 14.19 26.75
N ARG A 108 -56.00 15.22 27.61
CA ARG A 108 -54.79 15.71 28.30
C ARG A 108 -54.29 14.77 29.40
N LEU A 109 -55.19 13.97 29.98
CA LEU A 109 -54.90 12.99 31.05
C LEU A 109 -54.83 11.55 30.52
N ALA A 110 -55.07 11.32 29.22
CA ALA A 110 -54.98 10.00 28.60
C ALA A 110 -53.52 9.52 28.58
N PRO A 111 -53.25 8.24 28.92
CA PRO A 111 -51.89 7.74 28.98
C PRO A 111 -51.24 7.65 27.59
N TRP A 112 -49.96 8.03 27.54
CA TRP A 112 -49.14 7.93 26.35
C TRP A 112 -48.98 6.46 25.94
N ASN A 113 -49.10 6.18 24.66
CA ASN A 113 -49.01 4.82 24.11
C ASN A 113 -48.49 4.88 22.66
N VAL A 114 -48.29 3.73 22.03
CA VAL A 114 -47.68 3.64 20.68
C VAL A 114 -48.39 4.48 19.61
N ASP A 115 -49.70 4.70 19.73
CA ASP A 115 -50.51 5.47 18.77
C ASP A 115 -50.55 6.98 19.08
N THR A 116 -50.10 7.41 20.27
CA THR A 116 -50.15 8.82 20.73
C THR A 116 -48.77 9.46 20.91
N ILE A 117 -47.74 8.67 21.26
CA ILE A 117 -46.36 9.14 21.47
C ILE A 117 -45.74 9.68 20.17
N GLY A 118 -46.06 9.07 19.03
CA GLY A 118 -45.50 9.42 17.74
C GLY A 118 -46.29 8.81 16.58
N LYS A 119 -45.79 9.04 15.36
CA LYS A 119 -46.32 8.46 14.13
C LYS A 119 -45.18 8.16 13.19
N GLU A 120 -45.32 7.14 12.34
CA GLU A 120 -44.31 6.79 11.35
C GLU A 120 -44.16 7.94 10.34
N THR A 121 -42.99 8.60 10.32
CA THR A 121 -42.67 9.69 9.38
C THR A 121 -41.88 9.20 8.18
N TRP A 122 -41.18 8.07 8.32
CA TRP A 122 -40.33 7.49 7.28
C TRP A 122 -40.12 6.00 7.53
N SER A 123 -40.33 5.20 6.49
CA SER A 123 -40.12 3.76 6.50
C SER A 123 -39.33 3.33 5.26
N ARG A 124 -38.22 2.61 5.44
CA ARG A 124 -37.41 2.12 4.32
C ARG A 124 -36.74 0.79 4.63
N THR A 125 -37.29 -0.27 4.06
CA THR A 125 -36.62 -1.58 3.98
C THR A 125 -35.64 -1.59 2.80
N ILE A 126 -34.44 -2.14 3.01
CA ILE A 126 -33.47 -2.41 1.94
C ILE A 126 -33.12 -3.90 1.97
N VAL A 127 -33.64 -4.67 1.01
CA VAL A 127 -33.25 -6.08 0.82
C VAL A 127 -32.10 -6.14 -0.17
N ASN A 128 -30.92 -6.56 0.29
CA ASN A 128 -29.77 -6.80 -0.59
C ASN A 128 -29.97 -8.10 -1.38
N LYS A 129 -30.76 -8.03 -2.46
CA LYS A 129 -30.97 -9.16 -3.38
C LYS A 129 -29.63 -9.54 -4.04
N PRO A 130 -29.35 -10.84 -4.23
CA PRO A 130 -28.24 -11.25 -5.09
C PRO A 130 -28.42 -10.65 -6.49
N LYS A 131 -27.31 -10.25 -7.12
CA LYS A 131 -27.35 -9.77 -8.51
C LYS A 131 -27.48 -10.98 -9.44
N ASP A 132 -28.71 -11.30 -9.84
CA ASP A 132 -28.97 -12.34 -10.83
C ASP A 132 -28.16 -12.06 -12.12
N LYS A 133 -27.36 -13.04 -12.56
CA LYS A 133 -26.56 -12.95 -13.80
C LYS A 133 -27.41 -13.15 -15.08
N THR A 134 -28.67 -12.69 -15.08
CA THR A 134 -29.67 -12.90 -16.14
C THR A 134 -29.51 -11.94 -17.33
N ALA A 135 -28.30 -11.86 -17.86
CA ALA A 135 -27.98 -11.18 -19.13
C ALA A 135 -27.17 -12.09 -20.09
N ALA A 136 -27.12 -13.40 -19.83
CA ALA A 136 -26.64 -14.40 -20.77
C ALA A 136 -27.84 -15.10 -21.44
N LYS A 137 -28.24 -14.60 -22.62
CA LYS A 137 -28.96 -15.44 -23.59
C LYS A 137 -27.94 -16.32 -24.32
N ASP A 138 -28.46 -17.28 -25.09
CA ASP A 138 -27.73 -18.08 -26.08
C ASP A 138 -26.76 -19.13 -25.51
N GLY A 139 -27.35 -20.15 -24.87
CA GLY A 139 -26.99 -21.55 -25.12
C GLY A 139 -25.74 -22.14 -24.45
N ALA A 140 -24.86 -21.35 -23.84
CA ALA A 140 -23.68 -21.85 -23.12
C ALA A 140 -23.91 -21.96 -21.61
N SER A 141 -23.43 -23.05 -20.98
CA SER A 141 -23.55 -23.25 -19.53
C SER A 141 -22.66 -22.27 -18.76
N PRO A 142 -23.22 -21.41 -17.87
CA PRO A 142 -22.48 -20.30 -17.27
C PRO A 142 -21.62 -20.76 -16.08
N SER A 143 -20.31 -20.88 -16.27
CA SER A 143 -19.37 -21.05 -15.15
C SER A 143 -19.33 -19.79 -14.28
N VAL A 144 -19.39 -19.98 -12.95
CA VAL A 144 -19.68 -18.87 -12.02
C VAL A 144 -18.51 -17.90 -11.84
N SER A 145 -17.28 -18.32 -12.17
CA SER A 145 -16.02 -17.59 -12.00
C SER A 145 -15.80 -16.41 -12.95
N ALA A 146 -16.63 -16.22 -13.98
CA ALA A 146 -16.52 -15.06 -14.87
C ALA A 146 -16.79 -13.73 -14.12
N GLN A 147 -15.71 -13.07 -13.71
CA GLN A 147 -15.63 -11.61 -13.71
C GLN A 147 -15.66 -11.11 -15.18
N PRO A 148 -16.04 -9.86 -15.46
CA PRO A 148 -15.80 -9.29 -16.79
C PRO A 148 -14.30 -9.35 -17.08
N LYS A 149 -13.90 -10.06 -18.15
CA LYS A 149 -12.49 -10.13 -18.56
C LYS A 149 -11.97 -8.70 -18.76
N LEU A 150 -10.96 -8.35 -17.99
CA LEU A 150 -10.27 -7.08 -18.10
C LEU A 150 -9.24 -7.14 -19.24
N SER A 151 -8.62 -6.01 -19.55
CA SER A 151 -7.36 -6.04 -20.28
C SER A 151 -6.25 -6.55 -19.36
N GLU A 152 -5.29 -7.30 -19.91
CA GLU A 152 -4.18 -7.89 -19.15
C GLU A 152 -3.40 -6.81 -18.36
N ASP A 153 -3.24 -5.61 -18.93
CA ASP A 153 -2.66 -4.43 -18.28
C ASP A 153 -3.39 -4.01 -16.98
N GLU A 154 -4.72 -4.12 -16.96
CA GLU A 154 -5.56 -3.69 -15.82
C GLU A 154 -5.64 -4.81 -14.77
N GLU A 155 -5.62 -6.09 -15.18
CA GLU A 155 -5.43 -7.22 -14.24
C GLU A 155 -4.05 -7.14 -13.57
N HIS A 156 -3.02 -6.78 -14.33
CA HIS A 156 -1.66 -6.55 -13.83
C HIS A 156 -1.57 -5.31 -12.91
N ARG A 157 -2.23 -4.19 -13.25
CA ARG A 157 -2.34 -3.05 -12.32
C ARG A 157 -2.97 -3.46 -10.99
N ARG A 158 -4.11 -4.17 -11.03
CA ARG A 158 -4.80 -4.62 -9.82
C ARG A 158 -3.99 -5.61 -9.00
N LEU A 159 -3.17 -6.45 -9.64
CA LEU A 159 -2.22 -7.32 -8.96
C LEU A 159 -1.18 -6.50 -8.16
N LEU A 160 -0.59 -5.47 -8.76
CA LEU A 160 0.40 -4.60 -8.12
C LEU A 160 -0.21 -3.71 -7.01
N ASP A 161 -1.40 -3.16 -7.26
CA ASP A 161 -2.16 -2.40 -6.25
C ASP A 161 -2.52 -3.30 -5.06
N TYR A 162 -2.92 -4.55 -5.31
CA TYR A 162 -3.22 -5.53 -4.26
C TYR A 162 -1.96 -5.93 -3.47
N PHE A 163 -0.83 -6.15 -4.16
CA PHE A 163 0.45 -6.48 -3.51
C PHE A 163 0.89 -5.35 -2.58
N SER A 164 0.92 -4.11 -3.07
CA SER A 164 1.37 -2.94 -2.30
C SER A 164 0.41 -2.56 -1.16
N ALA A 165 -0.91 -2.72 -1.35
CA ALA A 165 -1.89 -2.45 -0.30
C ALA A 165 -1.90 -3.49 0.83
N ASN A 166 -1.35 -4.69 0.61
CA ASN A 166 -1.43 -5.81 1.57
C ASN A 166 -0.06 -6.39 1.97
N GLU A 167 1.07 -5.78 1.58
CA GLU A 167 2.43 -6.35 1.73
C GLU A 167 2.71 -6.86 3.15
N THR A 168 2.30 -6.13 4.20
CA THR A 168 2.47 -6.56 5.61
C THR A 168 1.66 -7.81 5.93
N LEU A 169 0.36 -7.83 5.60
CA LEU A 169 -0.54 -8.96 5.86
C LEU A 169 -0.15 -10.20 5.04
N LEU A 170 0.31 -10.00 3.79
CA LEU A 170 0.82 -11.06 2.93
C LEU A 170 2.12 -11.66 3.53
N GLY A 171 3.03 -10.82 4.02
CA GLY A 171 4.24 -11.23 4.74
C GLY A 171 3.94 -12.00 6.02
N GLU A 172 3.05 -11.49 6.87
CA GLU A 172 2.60 -12.16 8.10
C GLU A 172 1.96 -13.52 7.79
N MET A 173 0.99 -13.57 6.87
CA MET A 173 0.34 -14.79 6.40
C MET A 173 1.33 -15.84 5.88
N SER A 174 2.39 -15.41 5.18
CA SER A 174 3.34 -16.32 4.54
C SER A 174 4.10 -17.21 5.53
N LEU A 175 4.39 -16.70 6.74
CA LEU A 175 5.18 -17.38 7.77
C LEU A 175 4.32 -18.08 8.83
N LEU A 176 3.00 -18.05 8.72
CA LEU A 176 2.10 -18.77 9.62
C LEU A 176 2.35 -20.28 9.59
N LYS A 177 2.02 -20.96 10.69
CA LYS A 177 2.17 -22.41 10.84
C LYS A 177 0.86 -23.05 11.29
N GLY A 178 0.34 -23.96 10.48
CA GLY A 178 -0.85 -24.75 10.78
C GLY A 178 -2.17 -24.03 10.47
N PHE A 179 -3.23 -24.83 10.34
CA PHE A 179 -4.53 -24.37 9.84
C PHE A 179 -5.24 -23.36 10.74
N ASP A 180 -5.07 -23.44 12.06
CA ASP A 180 -5.78 -22.55 12.99
C ASP A 180 -5.30 -21.09 12.90
N ALA A 181 -4.00 -20.89 12.67
CA ALA A 181 -3.42 -19.57 12.44
C ALA A 181 -3.89 -18.97 11.11
N MET A 182 -3.88 -19.79 10.05
CA MET A 182 -4.36 -19.39 8.72
C MET A 182 -5.88 -19.11 8.71
N GLU A 183 -6.69 -19.90 9.42
CA GLU A 183 -8.13 -19.66 9.57
C GLU A 183 -8.40 -18.30 10.21
N ASN A 184 -7.79 -18.01 11.36
CA ASN A 184 -7.98 -16.73 12.05
C ASN A 184 -7.58 -15.55 11.15
N MET A 185 -6.40 -15.63 10.53
CA MET A 185 -5.91 -14.60 9.61
C MET A 185 -6.91 -14.34 8.46
N LEU A 186 -7.45 -15.40 7.84
CA LEU A 186 -8.43 -15.29 6.74
C LEU A 186 -9.84 -14.90 7.21
N LEU A 187 -10.17 -15.02 8.50
CA LEU A 187 -11.42 -14.53 9.06
C LEU A 187 -11.35 -13.05 9.43
N ASP A 188 -10.20 -12.59 9.93
CA ASP A 188 -9.92 -11.19 10.20
C ASP A 188 -9.69 -10.40 8.90
N ASN A 189 -9.12 -11.04 7.88
CA ASN A 189 -8.79 -10.45 6.57
C ASN A 189 -9.36 -11.26 5.38
N PRO A 190 -10.70 -11.35 5.18
CA PRO A 190 -11.28 -12.24 4.17
C PRO A 190 -10.93 -11.91 2.72
N HIS A 191 -10.45 -10.70 2.43
CA HIS A 191 -9.95 -10.30 1.10
C HIS A 191 -8.63 -10.98 0.71
N LEU A 192 -7.96 -11.67 1.65
CA LEU A 192 -6.77 -12.48 1.39
C LEU A 192 -7.09 -13.90 0.90
N ALA A 193 -8.36 -14.32 0.92
CA ALA A 193 -8.84 -15.50 0.21
C ALA A 193 -9.00 -15.21 -1.30
N SER A 194 -7.89 -14.90 -1.99
CA SER A 194 -7.86 -14.47 -3.40
C SER A 194 -6.74 -15.12 -4.22
N GLU A 195 -6.90 -15.15 -5.54
CA GLU A 195 -5.86 -15.63 -6.46
C GLU A 195 -4.62 -14.70 -6.47
N TYR A 196 -4.81 -13.40 -6.21
CA TYR A 196 -3.70 -12.46 -6.05
C TYR A 196 -2.82 -12.81 -4.84
N ALA A 197 -3.41 -13.25 -3.72
CA ALA A 197 -2.66 -13.72 -2.56
C ALA A 197 -1.84 -14.98 -2.89
N THR A 198 -2.41 -15.95 -3.63
CA THR A 198 -1.66 -17.15 -4.06
C THR A 198 -0.53 -16.81 -5.05
N ASN A 199 -0.71 -15.80 -5.89
CA ASN A 199 0.35 -15.33 -6.79
C ASN A 199 1.51 -14.71 -6.00
N TRP A 200 1.22 -13.87 -4.99
CA TRP A 200 2.24 -13.28 -4.12
C TRP A 200 3.01 -14.35 -3.34
N LEU A 201 2.30 -15.28 -2.68
CA LEU A 201 2.92 -16.38 -1.94
C LEU A 201 3.78 -17.29 -2.84
N THR A 202 3.37 -17.50 -4.10
CA THR A 202 4.17 -18.24 -5.08
C THR A 202 5.49 -17.55 -5.41
N ILE A 203 5.49 -16.20 -5.48
CA ILE A 203 6.71 -15.41 -5.71
C ILE A 203 7.61 -15.44 -4.48
N GLU A 204 7.10 -15.24 -3.26
CA GLU A 204 7.95 -15.23 -2.06
C GLU A 204 8.46 -16.63 -1.69
N ALA A 205 7.70 -17.70 -1.95
CA ALA A 205 8.20 -19.07 -1.85
C ALA A 205 9.35 -19.33 -2.85
N LEU A 206 9.27 -18.78 -4.08
CA LEU A 206 10.36 -18.86 -5.06
C LEU A 206 11.57 -18.03 -4.61
N ASN A 207 11.37 -16.86 -3.99
CA ASN A 207 12.45 -16.05 -3.43
C ASN A 207 13.19 -16.81 -2.33
N HIS A 208 12.48 -17.46 -1.40
CA HIS A 208 13.10 -18.33 -0.38
C HIS A 208 13.80 -19.56 -0.99
N ALA A 209 13.22 -20.17 -2.03
CA ALA A 209 13.87 -21.28 -2.76
C ALA A 209 15.21 -20.85 -3.40
N ILE A 210 15.26 -19.65 -4.00
CA ILE A 210 16.47 -19.05 -4.56
C ILE A 210 17.47 -18.74 -3.45
N ASP A 211 17.03 -18.14 -2.35
CA ASP A 211 17.83 -17.78 -1.19
C ASP A 211 18.50 -18.98 -0.48
N GLY A 212 17.97 -20.20 -0.69
CA GLY A 212 18.39 -21.45 -0.04
C GLY A 212 17.64 -21.79 1.25
N ASP A 213 16.59 -21.03 1.58
CA ASP A 213 15.82 -21.19 2.82
C ASP A 213 14.65 -22.17 2.60
N ASP A 214 14.97 -23.46 2.58
CA ASP A 214 13.99 -24.54 2.35
C ASP A 214 12.91 -24.60 3.43
N GLU A 215 13.22 -24.15 4.66
CA GLU A 215 12.28 -24.16 5.78
C GLU A 215 11.24 -23.03 5.68
N LYS A 216 11.62 -21.80 5.28
CA LYS A 216 10.64 -20.75 4.97
C LYS A 216 9.91 -21.03 3.65
N MET A 217 10.62 -21.45 2.60
CA MET A 217 10.01 -21.89 1.34
C MET A 217 8.92 -22.94 1.60
N GLY A 218 9.21 -23.91 2.47
CA GLY A 218 8.28 -24.96 2.86
C GLY A 218 6.98 -24.42 3.50
N ARG A 219 7.09 -23.47 4.43
CA ARG A 219 5.94 -22.80 5.07
C ARG A 219 5.12 -21.98 4.07
N VAL A 220 5.77 -21.13 3.28
CA VAL A 220 5.08 -20.28 2.30
C VAL A 220 4.38 -21.14 1.23
N ALA A 221 4.98 -22.27 0.84
CA ALA A 221 4.36 -23.24 -0.07
C ALA A 221 3.11 -23.90 0.54
N GLU A 222 3.16 -24.38 1.80
CA GLU A 222 1.99 -24.93 2.52
C GLU A 222 0.86 -23.91 2.63
N ASN A 223 1.19 -22.67 3.00
CA ASN A 223 0.23 -21.57 3.11
C ASN A 223 -0.38 -21.21 1.75
N CYS A 224 0.40 -21.26 0.66
CA CYS A 224 -0.08 -21.04 -0.70
C CYS A 224 -1.08 -22.12 -1.15
N ILE A 225 -0.74 -23.41 -1.03
CA ILE A 225 -1.63 -24.52 -1.43
C ILE A 225 -2.90 -24.56 -0.57
N THR A 226 -2.82 -24.21 0.71
CA THR A 226 -3.99 -24.07 1.60
C THR A 226 -5.02 -23.09 1.05
N ILE A 227 -4.58 -21.95 0.51
CA ILE A 227 -5.48 -20.95 -0.11
C ILE A 227 -5.95 -21.41 -1.49
N GLN A 228 -5.11 -22.09 -2.29
CA GLN A 228 -5.54 -22.67 -3.57
C GLN A 228 -6.68 -23.69 -3.38
N TYR A 229 -6.58 -24.57 -2.39
CA TYR A 229 -7.63 -25.51 -1.99
C TYR A 229 -8.93 -24.81 -1.54
N LEU A 230 -8.84 -23.72 -0.78
CA LEU A 230 -9.99 -22.88 -0.40
C LEU A 230 -10.65 -22.24 -1.63
N LEU A 231 -9.86 -21.74 -2.59
CA LEU A 231 -10.34 -21.14 -3.83
C LEU A 231 -11.02 -22.17 -4.75
N GLU A 232 -10.52 -23.40 -4.80
CA GLU A 232 -11.13 -24.49 -5.56
C GLU A 232 -12.43 -25.00 -4.91
N LEU A 233 -12.49 -25.07 -3.57
CA LEU A 233 -13.74 -25.32 -2.86
C LEU A 233 -14.77 -24.19 -3.11
N ALA A 234 -14.33 -22.93 -3.18
CA ALA A 234 -15.20 -21.80 -3.53
C ALA A 234 -15.77 -21.94 -4.95
N LYS A 235 -14.91 -22.25 -5.93
CA LYS A 235 -15.30 -22.47 -7.34
C LYS A 235 -16.30 -23.62 -7.48
N SER A 236 -16.03 -24.78 -6.86
CA SER A 236 -16.91 -25.96 -6.93
C SER A 236 -18.25 -25.77 -6.23
N LEU A 237 -18.31 -25.02 -5.12
CA LEU A 237 -19.56 -24.65 -4.44
C LEU A 237 -20.25 -23.41 -5.04
N HIS A 238 -19.70 -22.84 -6.13
CA HIS A 238 -20.18 -21.61 -6.77
C HIS A 238 -20.33 -20.42 -5.80
N ALA A 239 -19.47 -20.40 -4.77
CA ALA A 239 -19.47 -19.44 -3.69
C ALA A 239 -18.32 -18.44 -3.82
N ILE A 240 -18.44 -17.29 -3.14
CA ILE A 240 -17.35 -16.31 -3.04
C ILE A 240 -16.35 -16.79 -1.98
N SER A 241 -15.07 -16.88 -2.33
CA SER A 241 -13.99 -17.35 -1.45
C SER A 241 -13.85 -16.55 -0.16
N THR A 242 -14.13 -15.25 -0.21
CA THR A 242 -14.07 -14.31 0.92
C THR A 242 -15.25 -14.45 1.90
N ASN A 243 -16.16 -15.42 1.69
CA ASN A 243 -17.26 -15.70 2.60
C ASN A 243 -16.75 -16.40 3.86
N THR A 244 -16.82 -15.73 5.02
CA THR A 244 -16.33 -16.25 6.31
C THR A 244 -16.98 -17.56 6.75
N ASN A 245 -18.20 -17.87 6.31
CA ASN A 245 -18.84 -19.16 6.57
C ASN A 245 -18.28 -20.28 5.68
N LEU A 246 -17.85 -19.96 4.45
CA LEU A 246 -17.12 -20.90 3.59
C LEU A 246 -15.73 -21.18 4.16
N ILE A 247 -15.02 -20.14 4.60
CA ILE A 247 -13.69 -20.25 5.23
C ILE A 247 -13.76 -21.17 6.47
N LYS A 248 -14.71 -20.95 7.38
CA LYS A 248 -14.94 -21.85 8.54
C LYS A 248 -15.30 -23.27 8.13
N SER A 249 -16.10 -23.44 7.08
CA SER A 249 -16.48 -24.76 6.56
C SER A 249 -15.28 -25.51 5.97
N PHE A 250 -14.41 -24.82 5.23
CA PHE A 250 -13.16 -25.35 4.69
C PHE A 250 -12.22 -25.82 5.80
N PHE A 251 -11.88 -24.94 6.75
CA PHE A 251 -10.93 -25.29 7.82
C PHE A 251 -11.51 -26.32 8.79
N LYS A 252 -12.82 -26.34 9.03
CA LYS A 252 -13.47 -27.44 9.76
C LYS A 252 -13.30 -28.78 9.02
N LYS A 253 -13.51 -28.83 7.70
CA LYS A 253 -13.38 -30.05 6.90
C LYS A 253 -11.94 -30.54 6.80
N ILE A 254 -10.95 -29.67 6.54
CA ILE A 254 -9.55 -30.10 6.36
C ILE A 254 -8.93 -30.66 7.65
N ARG A 255 -9.33 -30.13 8.82
CA ARG A 255 -8.95 -30.67 10.15
C ARG A 255 -9.61 -32.01 10.49
N SER A 256 -10.75 -32.34 9.88
CA SER A 256 -11.44 -33.62 10.04
C SER A 256 -11.41 -34.48 8.76
N ALA A 257 -10.42 -34.28 7.90
CA ALA A 257 -10.26 -35.03 6.67
C ALA A 257 -9.75 -36.45 6.94
N GLU A 258 -10.17 -37.41 6.13
CA GLU A 258 -9.60 -38.77 6.18
C GLU A 258 -8.13 -38.75 5.73
N VAL A 259 -7.33 -39.69 6.23
CA VAL A 259 -5.87 -39.73 6.02
C VAL A 259 -5.48 -39.65 4.53
N MET A 260 -6.25 -40.31 3.65
CA MET A 260 -6.04 -40.29 2.20
C MET A 260 -6.14 -38.88 1.59
N TYR A 261 -7.13 -38.07 2.01
CA TYR A 261 -7.27 -36.70 1.53
C TYR A 261 -6.18 -35.78 2.08
N LEU A 262 -5.73 -36.01 3.31
CA LEU A 262 -4.61 -35.27 3.90
C LEU A 262 -3.28 -35.63 3.21
N GLN A 263 -3.11 -36.88 2.78
CA GLN A 263 -1.98 -37.32 1.96
C GLN A 263 -1.97 -36.64 0.60
N MET A 264 -3.10 -36.60 -0.13
CA MET A 264 -3.19 -35.88 -1.41
C MET A 264 -2.78 -34.39 -1.29
N TYR A 265 -3.23 -33.71 -0.23
CA TYR A 265 -2.80 -32.33 0.07
C TYR A 265 -1.29 -32.25 0.34
N GLN A 266 -0.71 -33.19 1.10
CA GLN A 266 0.74 -33.23 1.38
C GLN A 266 1.57 -33.52 0.11
N ASP A 267 1.10 -34.40 -0.77
CA ASP A 267 1.75 -34.72 -2.04
C ASP A 267 1.73 -33.53 -3.00
N GLU A 268 0.62 -32.78 -3.09
CA GLU A 268 0.56 -31.54 -3.86
C GLU A 268 1.48 -30.45 -3.31
N VAL A 269 1.50 -30.27 -1.98
CA VAL A 269 2.43 -29.38 -1.27
C VAL A 269 3.87 -29.75 -1.59
N GLN A 270 4.26 -31.03 -1.51
CA GLN A 270 5.61 -31.48 -1.81
C GLN A 270 5.96 -31.30 -3.30
N SER A 271 5.04 -31.64 -4.20
CA SER A 271 5.21 -31.43 -5.64
C SER A 271 5.38 -29.94 -5.98
N PHE A 272 4.69 -29.04 -5.27
CA PHE A 272 4.88 -27.60 -5.43
C PHE A 272 6.26 -27.15 -4.92
N LYS A 273 6.71 -27.61 -3.74
CA LYS A 273 8.07 -27.38 -3.23
C LYS A 273 9.14 -27.86 -4.21
N GLU A 274 8.94 -29.00 -4.87
CA GLU A 274 9.85 -29.51 -5.90
C GLU A 274 9.88 -28.66 -7.18
N ARG A 275 8.71 -28.18 -7.66
CA ARG A 275 8.64 -27.21 -8.76
C ARG A 275 9.36 -25.91 -8.43
N LEU A 276 9.23 -25.40 -7.20
CA LEU A 276 9.93 -24.21 -6.70
C LEU A 276 11.45 -24.45 -6.64
N ARG A 277 11.91 -25.56 -6.03
CA ARG A 277 13.33 -25.95 -5.97
C ARG A 277 13.96 -26.09 -7.36
N LYS A 278 13.23 -26.63 -8.35
CA LYS A 278 13.70 -26.67 -9.74
C LYS A 278 13.83 -25.25 -10.30
N ARG A 279 12.76 -24.46 -10.29
CA ARG A 279 12.75 -23.10 -10.86
C ARG A 279 13.78 -22.16 -10.22
N ALA A 280 14.12 -22.40 -8.95
CA ALA A 280 15.19 -21.69 -8.25
C ALA A 280 16.60 -22.05 -8.75
N ARG A 281 16.86 -23.33 -9.10
CA ARG A 281 18.09 -23.75 -9.77
C ARG A 281 18.16 -23.18 -11.18
N ASP A 282 17.12 -23.41 -11.98
CA ASP A 282 17.00 -22.90 -13.35
C ASP A 282 17.30 -21.38 -13.43
N LYS A 283 16.77 -20.58 -12.48
CA LYS A 283 17.03 -19.13 -12.41
C LYS A 283 18.42 -18.76 -11.86
N ARG A 284 19.01 -19.55 -10.96
CA ARG A 284 20.38 -19.33 -10.48
C ARG A 284 21.41 -19.65 -11.58
N GLU A 285 21.20 -20.73 -12.31
CA GLU A 285 22.03 -21.15 -13.46
C GLU A 285 21.97 -20.09 -14.57
N ALA A 286 20.79 -19.55 -14.88
CA ALA A 286 20.64 -18.44 -15.82
C ALA A 286 21.41 -17.17 -15.40
N TYR A 287 21.33 -16.77 -14.12
CA TYR A 287 22.05 -15.60 -13.60
C TYR A 287 23.58 -15.78 -13.63
N VAL A 288 24.08 -16.99 -13.33
CA VAL A 288 25.51 -17.31 -13.44
C VAL A 288 25.97 -17.23 -14.89
N ALA A 289 25.22 -17.82 -15.83
CA ALA A 289 25.54 -17.77 -17.26
C ALA A 289 25.51 -16.33 -17.83
N GLU A 290 24.60 -15.48 -17.36
CA GLU A 290 24.54 -14.06 -17.73
C GLU A 290 25.74 -13.27 -17.17
N ALA A 291 26.14 -13.54 -15.92
CA ALA A 291 27.35 -12.95 -15.33
C ALA A 291 28.63 -13.41 -16.05
N GLU A 292 28.76 -14.70 -16.36
CA GLU A 292 29.89 -15.25 -17.12
C GLU A 292 29.97 -14.70 -18.55
N ALA A 293 28.81 -14.49 -19.21
CA ALA A 293 28.74 -13.82 -20.51
C ALA A 293 29.13 -12.34 -20.43
N SER A 294 28.74 -11.63 -19.37
CA SER A 294 29.16 -10.23 -19.13
C SER A 294 30.66 -10.12 -18.88
N ASP A 295 31.22 -10.96 -18.00
CA ASP A 295 32.66 -11.00 -17.76
C ASP A 295 33.44 -11.47 -19.00
N LYS A 296 32.87 -12.33 -19.86
CA LYS A 296 33.45 -12.67 -21.17
C LYS A 296 33.46 -11.46 -22.12
N ALA A 297 32.35 -10.73 -22.23
CA ALA A 297 32.30 -9.52 -23.05
C ALA A 297 33.37 -8.50 -22.62
N LYS A 298 33.56 -8.31 -21.32
CA LYS A 298 34.60 -7.42 -20.76
C LYS A 298 36.02 -7.90 -21.06
N ARG A 299 36.31 -9.22 -21.02
CA ARG A 299 37.61 -9.76 -21.44
C ARG A 299 37.87 -9.56 -22.94
N VAL A 300 36.84 -9.73 -23.78
CA VAL A 300 36.90 -9.49 -25.22
C VAL A 300 37.16 -8.01 -25.51
N GLU A 301 36.44 -7.11 -24.87
CA GLU A 301 36.58 -5.65 -25.05
C GLU A 301 37.94 -5.11 -24.54
N ALA A 302 38.49 -5.72 -23.48
CA ALA A 302 39.83 -5.39 -22.97
C ALA A 302 40.98 -6.01 -23.80
N SER A 303 40.71 -6.85 -24.80
CA SER A 303 41.74 -7.49 -25.62
C SER A 303 42.10 -6.66 -26.87
N PRO A 304 43.38 -6.57 -27.28
CA PRO A 304 43.82 -5.69 -28.38
C PRO A 304 43.14 -5.91 -29.74
N GLY A 305 42.66 -7.12 -30.01
CA GLY A 305 42.03 -7.56 -31.26
C GLY A 305 40.63 -8.16 -31.12
N GLY A 306 39.98 -8.04 -29.95
CA GLY A 306 38.61 -8.50 -29.75
C GLY A 306 38.43 -10.03 -29.66
N VAL A 307 39.34 -10.74 -29.01
CA VAL A 307 39.31 -12.20 -28.81
C VAL A 307 39.59 -12.54 -27.35
N ASP A 308 38.75 -13.37 -26.71
CA ASP A 308 38.89 -13.73 -25.30
C ASP A 308 40.21 -14.52 -25.05
N PRO A 309 41.14 -14.01 -24.23
CA PRO A 309 42.41 -14.71 -23.95
C PRO A 309 42.24 -16.10 -23.33
N LEU A 310 41.13 -16.36 -22.61
CA LEU A 310 40.84 -17.71 -22.11
C LEU A 310 40.50 -18.67 -23.25
N GLU A 311 39.64 -18.26 -24.20
CA GLU A 311 39.27 -19.06 -25.36
C GLU A 311 40.46 -19.30 -26.30
N VAL A 312 41.37 -18.32 -26.44
CA VAL A 312 42.63 -18.52 -27.16
C VAL A 312 43.50 -19.56 -26.45
N LEU A 313 43.75 -19.41 -25.14
CA LEU A 313 44.60 -20.31 -24.36
C LEU A 313 44.10 -21.77 -24.39
N GLU A 314 42.79 -21.98 -24.19
CA GLU A 314 42.17 -23.32 -24.25
C GLU A 314 42.26 -23.96 -25.64
N SER A 315 42.31 -23.16 -26.70
CA SER A 315 42.40 -23.60 -28.10
C SER A 315 43.82 -23.48 -28.71
N LEU A 316 44.87 -23.42 -27.88
CA LEU A 316 46.25 -23.61 -28.31
C LEU A 316 46.62 -25.11 -28.37
N PRO A 317 47.49 -25.52 -29.30
CA PRO A 317 48.09 -26.86 -29.29
C PRO A 317 48.84 -27.10 -27.97
N GLU A 318 48.77 -28.32 -27.44
CA GLU A 318 49.22 -28.67 -26.09
C GLU A 318 50.65 -28.20 -25.77
N ALA A 319 51.61 -28.42 -26.67
CA ALA A 319 53.00 -27.97 -26.51
C ALA A 319 53.15 -26.43 -26.46
N LEU A 320 52.31 -25.68 -27.17
CA LEU A 320 52.30 -24.22 -27.12
C LEU A 320 51.59 -23.72 -25.85
N ARG A 321 50.48 -24.38 -25.45
CA ARG A 321 49.76 -24.08 -24.21
C ARG A 321 50.67 -24.28 -22.99
N GLU A 322 51.41 -25.40 -22.94
CA GLU A 322 52.44 -25.65 -21.94
C GLU A 322 53.51 -24.56 -21.86
N ALA A 323 53.92 -23.97 -22.99
CA ALA A 323 54.93 -22.90 -23.01
C ALA A 323 54.41 -21.62 -22.34
N PHE A 324 53.13 -21.28 -22.54
CA PHE A 324 52.44 -20.19 -21.84
C PHE A 324 52.19 -20.52 -20.36
N GLU A 325 51.63 -21.70 -20.05
CA GLU A 325 51.34 -22.15 -18.67
C GLU A 325 52.60 -22.19 -17.79
N SER A 326 53.74 -22.63 -18.35
CA SER A 326 55.03 -22.66 -17.65
C SER A 326 55.90 -21.41 -17.84
N GLN A 327 55.37 -20.37 -18.50
CA GLN A 327 56.02 -19.07 -18.75
C GLN A 327 57.44 -19.18 -19.35
N SER A 328 57.71 -20.26 -20.10
CA SER A 328 59.05 -20.62 -20.55
C SER A 328 59.28 -20.19 -22.00
N MET A 329 60.00 -19.09 -22.18
CA MET A 329 60.48 -18.63 -23.50
C MET A 329 61.29 -19.71 -24.22
N GLU A 330 62.09 -20.50 -23.48
CA GLU A 330 62.88 -21.61 -24.03
C GLU A 330 62.00 -22.69 -24.67
N LYS A 331 60.92 -23.12 -23.99
CA LYS A 331 59.92 -24.02 -24.59
C LYS A 331 59.26 -23.37 -25.81
N MET A 332 58.93 -22.08 -25.74
CA MET A 332 58.26 -21.39 -26.84
C MET A 332 59.12 -21.33 -28.11
N PHE A 333 60.44 -21.17 -27.99
CA PHE A 333 61.38 -21.30 -29.10
C PHE A 333 61.47 -22.74 -29.62
N GLN A 334 61.50 -23.76 -28.75
CA GLN A 334 61.49 -25.17 -29.17
C GLN A 334 60.22 -25.52 -29.95
N VAL A 335 59.05 -24.96 -29.57
CA VAL A 335 57.80 -25.10 -30.33
C VAL A 335 57.88 -24.39 -31.68
N ALA A 336 58.51 -23.21 -31.76
CA ALA A 336 58.73 -22.48 -33.02
C ALA A 336 59.69 -23.18 -34.00
N GLU A 337 60.61 -24.02 -33.51
CA GLU A 337 61.50 -24.84 -34.34
C GLU A 337 60.90 -26.18 -34.77
N THR A 338 59.94 -26.73 -34.01
CA THR A 338 59.36 -28.06 -34.24
C THR A 338 57.98 -28.06 -34.89
N MET A 339 57.21 -26.98 -34.72
CA MET A 339 55.90 -26.78 -35.36
C MET A 339 56.06 -26.23 -36.78
N ASP A 340 55.08 -26.50 -37.66
CA ASP A 340 55.01 -25.80 -38.94
C ASP A 340 54.88 -24.28 -38.75
N ARG A 341 55.53 -23.50 -39.62
CA ARG A 341 55.64 -22.05 -39.50
C ARG A 341 54.33 -21.32 -39.75
N GLU A 342 53.46 -21.80 -40.63
CA GLU A 342 52.17 -21.17 -40.90
C GLU A 342 51.22 -21.43 -39.71
N VAL A 343 51.23 -22.67 -39.18
CA VAL A 343 50.47 -23.04 -37.98
C VAL A 343 50.94 -22.26 -36.74
N PHE A 344 52.25 -22.19 -36.51
CA PHE A 344 52.82 -21.45 -35.38
C PHE A 344 52.47 -19.96 -35.44
N ASN A 345 52.64 -19.32 -36.61
CA ASN A 345 52.30 -17.90 -36.78
C ASN A 345 50.80 -17.63 -36.60
N HIS A 346 49.92 -18.53 -37.07
CA HIS A 346 48.47 -18.43 -36.84
C HIS A 346 48.12 -18.43 -35.34
N HIS A 347 48.71 -19.32 -34.55
CA HIS A 347 48.46 -19.35 -33.11
C HIS A 347 49.14 -18.19 -32.36
N LEU A 348 50.35 -17.78 -32.76
CA LEU A 348 51.05 -16.65 -32.16
C LEU A 348 50.31 -15.32 -32.41
N GLN A 349 49.77 -15.10 -33.61
CA GLN A 349 48.98 -13.90 -33.90
C GLN A 349 47.72 -13.84 -33.02
N ARG A 350 47.00 -14.97 -32.87
CA ARG A 350 45.85 -15.05 -31.95
C ARG A 350 46.23 -14.77 -30.48
N CYS A 351 47.44 -15.13 -30.06
CA CYS A 351 47.96 -14.77 -28.73
C CYS A 351 48.25 -13.26 -28.60
N ILE A 352 48.68 -12.60 -29.67
CA ILE A 352 48.87 -11.14 -29.70
C ILE A 352 47.50 -10.42 -29.68
N ASP A 353 46.57 -10.86 -30.53
CA ASP A 353 45.24 -10.26 -30.68
C ASP A 353 44.41 -10.39 -29.38
N SER A 354 44.58 -11.48 -28.63
CA SER A 354 43.94 -11.64 -27.31
C SER A 354 44.71 -11.01 -26.14
N GLY A 355 45.88 -10.41 -26.38
CA GLY A 355 46.73 -9.81 -25.34
C GLY A 355 47.49 -10.82 -24.46
N LEU A 356 47.45 -12.11 -24.83
CA LEU A 356 48.16 -13.21 -24.16
C LEU A 356 49.69 -13.13 -24.39
N TRP A 357 50.14 -12.47 -25.46
CA TRP A 357 51.54 -12.20 -25.79
C TRP A 357 51.73 -10.75 -26.25
N ILE A 358 52.72 -10.04 -25.69
CA ILE A 358 53.00 -8.64 -26.02
C ILE A 358 54.31 -8.52 -26.81
N PRO A 359 54.28 -8.19 -28.11
CA PRO A 359 55.48 -7.88 -28.89
C PRO A 359 56.24 -6.70 -28.28
N ASN A 360 57.56 -6.83 -28.15
CA ASN A 360 58.44 -5.83 -27.52
C ASN A 360 57.93 -5.32 -26.16
N ALA A 361 57.73 -6.23 -25.20
CA ALA A 361 57.26 -5.93 -23.83
C ALA A 361 57.86 -4.63 -23.22
N LYS A 362 59.17 -4.39 -23.37
CA LYS A 362 59.84 -3.18 -22.87
C LYS A 362 59.31 -1.86 -23.45
N GLU A 363 59.01 -1.82 -24.75
CA GLU A 363 58.43 -0.63 -25.41
C GLU A 363 56.94 -0.44 -25.02
N HIS A 364 56.27 -1.53 -24.64
CA HIS A 364 54.89 -1.51 -24.15
C HIS A 364 54.82 -1.07 -22.69
N GLU A 365 55.71 -1.55 -21.82
CA GLU A 365 55.93 -1.09 -20.45
C GLU A 365 56.23 0.42 -20.43
N GLU A 366 57.11 0.89 -21.31
CA GLU A 366 57.42 2.32 -21.45
C GLU A 366 56.26 3.18 -21.96
N LYS A 367 55.25 2.61 -22.62
CA LYS A 367 54.02 3.32 -23.02
C LYS A 367 53.01 3.32 -21.88
N MET A 368 52.73 2.17 -21.27
CA MET A 368 51.80 2.07 -20.15
C MET A 368 52.27 2.85 -18.92
N ALA A 369 53.58 2.99 -18.70
CA ALA A 369 54.11 3.90 -17.67
C ALA A 369 53.74 5.37 -17.95
N LYS A 370 53.81 5.80 -19.21
CA LYS A 370 53.47 7.17 -19.64
C LYS A 370 51.96 7.43 -19.69
N GLU A 371 51.13 6.38 -19.83
CA GLU A 371 49.67 6.48 -19.72
C GLU A 371 49.18 6.45 -18.28
N LYS A 372 49.78 5.63 -17.39
CA LYS A 372 49.49 5.67 -15.94
C LYS A 372 49.79 7.04 -15.32
N GLN A 373 50.95 7.62 -15.65
CA GLN A 373 51.31 9.00 -15.27
C GLN A 373 50.31 10.07 -15.77
N LYS A 374 49.40 9.72 -16.70
CA LYS A 374 48.38 10.61 -17.25
C LYS A 374 46.98 10.40 -16.65
N VAL A 375 46.80 9.35 -15.84
CA VAL A 375 45.57 9.04 -15.09
C VAL A 375 45.76 9.33 -13.60
N GLU A 376 46.99 9.19 -13.10
CA GLU A 376 47.36 9.46 -11.70
C GLU A 376 47.24 10.96 -11.32
N GLU A 377 47.34 11.90 -12.27
CA GLU A 377 47.20 13.35 -12.01
C GLU A 377 45.77 13.85 -11.68
N GLU A 378 44.71 13.06 -11.90
CA GLU A 378 43.33 13.39 -11.42
C GLU A 378 42.83 12.44 -10.31
N GLY A 379 43.68 11.52 -9.82
CA GLY A 379 43.23 10.35 -9.05
C GLY A 379 43.51 10.32 -7.54
N GLU A 380 44.52 11.05 -7.03
CA GLU A 380 44.99 10.87 -5.66
C GLU A 380 44.67 12.02 -4.69
N ASN A 381 43.84 11.72 -3.69
CA ASN A 381 43.84 12.45 -2.41
C ASN A 381 43.50 11.47 -1.27
N SER A 382 44.38 10.48 -1.09
CA SER A 382 44.26 9.43 -0.07
C SER A 382 44.76 9.96 1.29
N ILE A 383 43.83 10.32 2.17
CA ILE A 383 44.16 10.75 3.53
C ILE A 383 44.56 9.53 4.36
N ILE A 384 45.82 9.47 4.78
CA ILE A 384 46.28 8.55 5.82
C ILE A 384 45.75 9.07 7.16
N PRO A 385 44.87 8.33 7.88
CA PRO A 385 44.32 8.81 9.14
C PRO A 385 45.37 8.81 10.25
N THR A 386 45.65 9.99 10.81
CA THR A 386 46.22 10.14 12.14
C THR A 386 45.25 9.61 13.20
N LYS A 387 45.72 9.48 14.45
CA LYS A 387 44.91 8.98 15.58
C LYS A 387 43.91 10.04 16.10
N ASP A 388 42.95 10.36 15.26
CA ASP A 388 41.79 11.19 15.56
C ASP A 388 40.51 10.33 15.47
N VAL A 389 39.40 10.79 16.06
CA VAL A 389 38.19 9.98 16.20
C VAL A 389 37.47 9.86 14.85
N ILE A 390 37.65 8.72 14.19
CA ILE A 390 37.01 8.40 12.91
C ILE A 390 35.48 8.39 13.08
N LYS A 391 34.78 9.28 12.38
CA LYS A 391 33.32 9.28 12.29
C LYS A 391 32.85 8.08 11.48
N ARG A 392 31.64 7.60 11.77
CA ARG A 392 31.04 6.49 11.00
C ARG A 392 30.62 7.02 9.63
N ILE A 393 31.08 6.35 8.58
CA ILE A 393 30.78 6.74 7.21
C ILE A 393 29.50 6.05 6.70
N ALA A 394 28.59 6.88 6.18
CA ALA A 394 27.35 6.49 5.56
C ALA A 394 27.53 6.41 4.03
N VAL A 395 27.43 5.19 3.48
CA VAL A 395 27.55 4.93 2.04
C VAL A 395 26.15 4.94 1.44
N VAL A 396 25.82 5.99 0.69
CA VAL A 396 24.46 6.22 0.17
C VAL A 396 24.34 5.74 -1.26
N ASP A 397 23.34 4.89 -1.49
CA ASP A 397 22.92 4.42 -2.80
C ASP A 397 22.10 5.52 -3.51
N GLY A 398 22.79 6.33 -4.31
CA GLY A 398 22.17 7.45 -5.01
C GLY A 398 21.17 7.02 -6.09
N CYS A 399 21.38 5.86 -6.71
CA CYS A 399 20.48 5.32 -7.73
C CYS A 399 19.16 4.88 -7.10
N ASN A 400 19.18 4.09 -6.02
CA ASN A 400 17.99 3.64 -5.30
C ASN A 400 17.22 4.82 -4.69
N VAL A 401 17.91 5.81 -4.10
CA VAL A 401 17.27 7.03 -3.59
C VAL A 401 16.57 7.83 -4.71
N LEU A 402 17.22 8.05 -5.85
CA LEU A 402 16.61 8.73 -7.00
C LEU A 402 15.41 7.95 -7.57
N HIS A 403 15.52 6.63 -7.73
CA HIS A 403 14.42 5.78 -8.17
C HIS A 403 13.23 5.82 -7.20
N PHE A 404 13.47 5.74 -5.90
CA PHE A 404 12.43 5.80 -4.87
C PHE A 404 11.68 7.15 -4.91
N CYS A 405 12.40 8.25 -5.11
CA CYS A 405 11.82 9.59 -5.27
C CYS A 405 11.08 9.81 -6.61
N ALA A 406 11.38 9.02 -7.64
CA ALA A 406 10.58 8.99 -8.88
C ALA A 406 9.31 8.10 -8.74
N GLY A 407 9.35 7.07 -7.88
CA GLY A 407 8.24 6.15 -7.65
C GLY A 407 7.15 6.69 -6.70
N MET A 408 7.50 7.50 -5.70
CA MET A 408 6.54 8.16 -4.81
C MET A 408 6.47 9.67 -5.06
N GLY A 409 5.26 10.15 -5.36
CA GLY A 409 5.01 11.54 -5.74
C GLY A 409 5.38 12.58 -4.68
N LEU A 410 6.55 13.21 -4.85
CA LEU A 410 6.91 14.53 -4.33
C LEU A 410 5.77 15.55 -4.59
N TYR A 411 5.22 15.48 -5.80
CA TYR A 411 4.13 16.30 -6.32
C TYR A 411 2.75 15.71 -5.98
N SER A 412 1.74 16.56 -5.74
CA SER A 412 0.35 16.15 -5.58
C SER A 412 -0.30 15.75 -6.91
N ARG A 413 -1.48 15.13 -6.87
CA ARG A 413 -2.20 14.63 -8.06
C ARG A 413 -2.45 15.71 -9.13
N ALA A 414 -2.68 16.97 -8.72
CA ALA A 414 -2.88 18.08 -9.65
C ALA A 414 -1.56 18.63 -10.24
N GLU A 415 -0.44 18.46 -9.53
CA GLU A 415 0.90 18.81 -10.03
C GLU A 415 1.43 17.70 -10.96
N GLN A 416 1.07 16.43 -10.70
CA GLN A 416 1.36 15.28 -11.57
C GLN A 416 0.68 15.39 -12.95
N GLU A 417 -0.46 16.07 -13.06
CA GLU A 417 -1.17 16.32 -14.33
C GLU A 417 -0.54 17.45 -15.17
N MET A 418 0.43 18.20 -14.63
CA MET A 418 1.16 19.26 -15.35
C MET A 418 2.54 18.86 -15.88
N PHE A 419 3.16 17.81 -15.32
CA PHE A 419 4.52 17.39 -15.65
C PHE A 419 4.55 15.99 -16.24
N ASP A 420 4.34 15.89 -17.55
CA ASP A 420 4.44 14.63 -18.32
C ASP A 420 5.91 14.21 -18.53
N GLN A 421 6.56 13.78 -17.44
CA GLN A 421 7.81 13.01 -17.41
C GLN A 421 8.11 12.51 -16.00
N ARG A 422 8.29 11.18 -15.83
CA ARG A 422 8.67 10.53 -14.56
C ARG A 422 10.16 10.69 -14.25
N LYS A 423 10.64 11.92 -14.18
CA LYS A 423 12.07 12.26 -14.08
C LYS A 423 12.52 12.30 -12.60
N PRO A 424 13.49 11.47 -12.17
CA PRO A 424 14.04 11.52 -10.80
C PRO A 424 14.54 12.92 -10.39
N ASP A 425 14.40 13.26 -9.12
CA ASP A 425 14.74 14.58 -8.58
C ASP A 425 15.83 14.50 -7.50
N ALA A 426 16.95 15.20 -7.71
CA ALA A 426 18.08 15.23 -6.79
C ALA A 426 17.75 15.87 -5.43
N ILE A 427 16.61 16.57 -5.27
CA ILE A 427 16.15 17.06 -3.97
C ILE A 427 15.94 15.91 -2.97
N GLY A 428 15.51 14.72 -3.43
CA GLY A 428 15.37 13.55 -2.55
C GLY A 428 16.70 13.11 -1.95
N LEU A 429 17.75 13.11 -2.77
CA LEU A 429 19.13 12.79 -2.36
C LEU A 429 19.72 13.87 -1.46
N LEU A 430 19.40 15.15 -1.72
CA LEU A 430 19.78 16.27 -0.84
C LEU A 430 19.22 16.11 0.58
N LEU A 431 17.98 15.68 0.73
CA LEU A 431 17.37 15.42 2.04
C LEU A 431 18.08 14.28 2.79
N VAL A 432 18.47 13.20 2.09
CA VAL A 432 19.20 12.07 2.69
C VAL A 432 20.59 12.48 3.16
N VAL A 433 21.37 13.13 2.29
CA VAL A 433 22.72 13.63 2.64
C VAL A 433 22.64 14.64 3.79
N LYS A 434 21.72 15.62 3.72
CA LYS A 434 21.52 16.61 4.79
C LYS A 434 21.23 15.92 6.13
N LYS A 435 20.30 14.96 6.16
CA LYS A 435 19.91 14.30 7.41
C LYS A 435 21.05 13.49 8.01
N LEU A 436 21.86 12.81 7.20
CA LEU A 436 23.03 12.07 7.67
C LEU A 436 24.10 13.00 8.26
N MET A 437 24.33 14.17 7.64
CA MET A 437 25.25 15.18 8.17
C MET A 437 24.71 15.88 9.43
N GLU A 438 23.39 16.02 9.58
CA GLU A 438 22.75 16.52 10.81
C GLU A 438 22.89 15.54 12.00
N GLU A 439 23.10 14.24 11.74
CA GLU A 439 23.37 13.20 12.74
C GLU A 439 24.89 12.92 12.91
N ASP A 440 25.75 13.83 12.43
CA ASP A 440 27.22 13.80 12.52
C ASP A 440 27.93 12.61 11.83
N PHE A 441 27.31 12.03 10.78
CA PHE A 441 27.96 11.05 9.91
C PHE A 441 28.74 11.70 8.76
N ASP A 442 29.89 11.11 8.40
CA ASP A 442 30.55 11.41 7.13
C ASP A 442 29.78 10.72 6.00
N VAL A 443 29.51 11.41 4.89
CA VAL A 443 28.60 10.91 3.84
C VAL A 443 29.31 10.75 2.52
N ARG A 444 29.21 9.56 1.92
CA ARG A 444 29.68 9.28 0.55
C ARG A 444 28.57 8.66 -0.29
N VAL A 445 28.15 9.37 -1.32
CA VAL A 445 27.10 8.95 -2.25
C VAL A 445 27.73 8.26 -3.46
N PHE A 446 27.13 7.18 -3.93
CA PHE A 446 27.50 6.51 -5.19
C PHE A 446 26.36 6.60 -6.19
N LEU A 447 26.69 6.88 -7.46
CA LEU A 447 25.71 7.09 -8.51
C LEU A 447 26.27 6.70 -9.88
N SER A 448 25.52 5.94 -10.67
CA SER A 448 25.86 5.64 -12.08
C SER A 448 26.06 6.91 -12.90
N PHE A 449 27.13 6.96 -13.71
CA PHE A 449 27.43 8.06 -14.64
C PHE A 449 26.21 8.51 -15.46
N SER A 450 25.32 7.60 -15.82
CA SER A 450 24.16 7.92 -16.67
C SER A 450 23.15 8.90 -16.04
N TYR A 451 23.21 9.13 -14.71
CA TYR A 451 22.40 10.12 -14.01
C TYR A 451 23.01 11.52 -13.95
N MET A 452 24.27 11.71 -14.36
CA MET A 452 24.93 13.02 -14.44
C MET A 452 24.50 13.80 -15.71
N SER A 453 23.20 13.82 -16.01
CA SER A 453 22.64 14.41 -17.23
C SER A 453 21.31 15.13 -16.95
N ASP A 454 21.16 16.35 -17.45
CA ASP A 454 19.93 17.15 -17.34
C ASP A 454 18.72 16.50 -18.02
N ASN A 455 18.95 15.52 -18.91
CA ASN A 455 17.87 14.73 -19.51
C ASN A 455 17.35 13.64 -18.56
N LYS A 456 18.18 13.13 -17.61
CA LYS A 456 17.78 12.08 -16.66
C LYS A 456 17.36 12.61 -15.29
N VAL A 457 17.97 13.68 -14.77
CA VAL A 457 17.74 14.13 -13.39
C VAL A 457 17.27 15.58 -13.33
N SER A 458 16.26 15.85 -12.51
CA SER A 458 15.82 17.19 -12.13
C SER A 458 16.69 17.73 -10.99
N ASN A 459 16.98 19.03 -11.03
CA ASN A 459 17.90 19.70 -10.10
C ASN A 459 19.35 19.15 -10.15
N LEU A 460 19.87 18.86 -11.35
CA LEU A 460 21.24 18.33 -11.57
C LEU A 460 22.34 19.13 -10.86
N PHE A 461 22.15 20.45 -10.67
CA PHE A 461 23.09 21.30 -9.92
C PHE A 461 23.42 20.76 -8.52
N ILE A 462 22.49 20.04 -7.87
CA ILE A 462 22.71 19.38 -6.58
C ILE A 462 23.78 18.28 -6.71
N LEU A 463 23.73 17.48 -7.79
CA LEU A 463 24.73 16.44 -8.05
C LEU A 463 26.08 17.03 -8.47
N GLN A 464 26.07 18.15 -9.19
CA GLN A 464 27.28 18.90 -9.54
C GLN A 464 27.96 19.46 -8.27
N GLU A 465 27.21 20.09 -7.38
CA GLU A 465 27.70 20.58 -6.09
C GLU A 465 28.21 19.43 -5.21
N PHE A 466 27.49 18.31 -5.12
CA PHE A 466 27.95 17.13 -4.39
C PHE A 466 29.23 16.51 -4.97
N LYS A 467 29.45 16.58 -6.29
CA LYS A 467 30.74 16.20 -6.90
C LYS A 467 31.85 17.18 -6.50
N THR A 468 31.57 18.48 -6.55
CA THR A 468 32.52 19.54 -6.15
C THR A 468 32.91 19.48 -4.67
N LEU A 469 31.97 19.10 -3.79
CA LEU A 469 32.20 18.91 -2.36
C LEU A 469 32.84 17.55 -2.00
N GLY A 470 33.12 16.68 -2.97
CA GLY A 470 33.69 15.35 -2.73
C GLY A 470 32.73 14.36 -2.06
N ILE A 471 31.44 14.68 -2.00
CA ILE A 471 30.38 13.82 -1.43
C ILE A 471 29.97 12.74 -2.44
N LEU A 472 29.97 13.06 -3.75
CA LEU A 472 29.49 12.17 -4.81
C LEU A 472 30.63 11.44 -5.55
N THR A 473 30.68 10.12 -5.43
CA THR A 473 31.36 9.23 -6.38
C THR A 473 30.46 8.99 -7.59
N VAL A 474 30.96 9.29 -8.79
CA VAL A 474 30.33 8.87 -10.04
C VAL A 474 30.93 7.54 -10.47
N VAL A 475 30.11 6.51 -10.63
CA VAL A 475 30.54 5.15 -10.99
C VAL A 475 30.63 5.03 -12.52
N SER A 476 31.74 4.46 -13.01
CA SER A 476 31.98 4.23 -14.44
C SER A 476 30.93 3.26 -15.03
N PRO A 477 30.50 3.41 -16.30
CA PRO A 477 29.51 2.52 -16.92
C PRO A 477 29.85 1.02 -16.85
N ASP A 478 31.14 0.69 -16.75
CA ASP A 478 31.70 -0.67 -16.79
C ASP A 478 31.58 -1.41 -15.44
N VAL A 479 31.25 -0.67 -14.37
CA VAL A 479 31.15 -1.13 -12.99
C VAL A 479 29.73 -0.91 -12.50
N HIS A 480 29.10 -1.95 -11.94
CA HIS A 480 27.78 -1.78 -11.32
C HIS A 480 27.92 -0.93 -10.05
N ASP A 481 27.05 0.06 -9.91
CA ASP A 481 26.95 0.94 -8.74
C ASP A 481 26.77 0.16 -7.43
N ASP A 482 25.89 -0.85 -7.40
CA ASP A 482 25.74 -1.78 -6.29
C ASP A 482 27.07 -2.43 -5.87
N ILE A 483 27.87 -2.91 -6.82
CA ILE A 483 29.19 -3.51 -6.54
C ILE A 483 30.13 -2.46 -5.95
N ALA A 484 30.17 -1.24 -6.53
CA ALA A 484 31.00 -0.15 -6.02
C ALA A 484 30.60 0.28 -4.59
N ILE A 485 29.30 0.32 -4.29
CA ILE A 485 28.75 0.58 -2.95
C ILE A 485 29.20 -0.51 -1.96
N LEU A 486 29.02 -1.78 -2.33
CA LEU A 486 29.28 -2.93 -1.47
C LEU A 486 30.78 -3.13 -1.20
N GLU A 487 31.63 -2.94 -2.22
CA GLU A 487 33.08 -2.97 -2.08
C GLU A 487 33.59 -1.79 -1.24
N TYR A 488 33.17 -0.56 -1.53
CA TYR A 488 33.59 0.62 -0.77
C TYR A 488 33.16 0.54 0.71
N ALA A 489 31.88 0.24 0.98
CA ALA A 489 31.37 0.07 2.35
C ALA A 489 32.11 -1.03 3.13
N THR A 490 32.58 -2.08 2.45
CA THR A 490 33.42 -3.12 3.06
C THR A 490 34.83 -2.63 3.36
N GLN A 491 35.45 -1.84 2.48
CA GLN A 491 36.79 -1.26 2.69
C GLN A 491 36.82 -0.25 3.84
N VAL A 492 35.85 0.68 3.90
CA VAL A 492 35.80 1.74 4.91
C VAL A 492 35.10 1.32 6.21
N GLY A 493 34.56 0.09 6.27
CA GLY A 493 33.81 -0.42 7.42
C GLY A 493 32.47 0.28 7.68
N GLY A 494 31.94 1.03 6.71
CA GLY A 494 30.75 1.86 6.84
C GLY A 494 29.43 1.09 6.91
N PHE A 495 28.33 1.85 7.00
CA PHE A 495 26.96 1.34 6.86
C PHE A 495 26.36 1.85 5.54
N ILE A 496 25.42 1.09 4.97
CA ILE A 496 24.82 1.40 3.66
C ILE A 496 23.44 2.03 3.88
N VAL A 497 23.09 3.04 3.08
CA VAL A 497 21.74 3.62 3.02
C VAL A 497 21.14 3.29 1.66
N SER A 498 20.27 2.28 1.63
CA SER A 498 19.51 1.84 0.45
C SER A 498 18.22 1.15 0.90
N ASN A 499 17.17 1.19 0.06
CA ASN A 499 16.01 0.34 0.23
C ASN A 499 16.14 -0.99 -0.53
N ASP A 500 17.20 -1.19 -1.29
CA ASP A 500 17.48 -2.49 -1.89
C ASP A 500 17.86 -3.55 -0.85
N LYS A 501 17.70 -4.81 -1.25
CA LYS A 501 18.09 -6.00 -0.50
C LYS A 501 19.36 -6.64 -1.08
N PHE A 502 19.95 -6.05 -2.13
CA PHE A 502 21.14 -6.49 -2.88
C PHE A 502 21.05 -7.98 -3.29
N ARG A 503 19.83 -8.44 -3.60
CA ARG A 503 19.50 -9.86 -3.79
C ARG A 503 20.20 -10.49 -4.99
N GLU A 504 20.47 -9.70 -6.03
CA GLU A 504 20.96 -10.17 -7.31
C GLU A 504 22.43 -10.60 -7.19
N PHE A 505 23.27 -9.74 -6.61
CA PHE A 505 24.71 -9.99 -6.42
C PHE A 505 25.04 -11.08 -5.39
N LYS A 506 24.05 -11.63 -4.66
CA LYS A 506 24.23 -12.67 -3.64
C LYS A 506 24.97 -13.94 -4.15
N TYR A 507 25.02 -14.16 -5.47
CA TYR A 507 25.70 -15.29 -6.11
C TYR A 507 27.01 -14.91 -6.82
N CYS A 508 27.40 -13.63 -6.84
CA CYS A 508 28.68 -13.20 -7.43
C CYS A 508 29.86 -13.69 -6.57
N PRO A 509 30.93 -14.30 -7.13
CA PRO A 509 32.09 -14.75 -6.36
C PRO A 509 32.75 -13.66 -5.50
N LYS A 510 32.72 -12.40 -5.96
CA LYS A 510 33.25 -11.22 -5.24
C LYS A 510 32.49 -10.95 -3.92
N MET A 511 31.19 -11.23 -3.88
CA MET A 511 30.32 -10.96 -2.74
C MET A 511 30.57 -11.84 -1.51
N SER A 512 31.36 -12.91 -1.64
CA SER A 512 31.86 -13.72 -0.53
C SER A 512 32.56 -12.91 0.58
N LYS A 513 33.10 -11.73 0.25
CA LYS A 513 33.75 -10.80 1.19
C LYS A 513 32.82 -9.71 1.74
N CYS A 514 31.71 -9.42 1.07
CA CYS A 514 30.87 -8.24 1.33
C CYS A 514 29.56 -8.56 2.09
N THR A 515 29.27 -9.83 2.41
CA THR A 515 28.07 -10.24 3.19
C THR A 515 27.88 -9.41 4.46
N LYS A 516 28.97 -9.06 5.16
CA LYS A 516 28.98 -8.25 6.39
C LYS A 516 28.67 -6.76 6.22
N CYS A 517 28.57 -6.20 5.00
CA CYS A 517 28.11 -4.82 4.80
C CYS A 517 26.59 -4.77 4.51
N VAL A 518 26.03 -5.77 3.84
CA VAL A 518 24.58 -5.93 3.59
C VAL A 518 23.78 -6.04 4.89
N GLU A 519 24.33 -6.73 5.91
CA GLU A 519 23.73 -6.78 7.25
C GLU A 519 23.60 -5.40 7.90
N ARG A 520 24.47 -4.46 7.53
CA ARG A 520 24.53 -3.07 7.99
C ARG A 520 23.81 -2.08 7.06
N THR A 521 22.96 -2.55 6.14
CA THR A 521 22.07 -1.66 5.37
C THR A 521 20.92 -1.12 6.25
N ILE A 522 20.72 0.20 6.18
CA ILE A 522 19.65 0.99 6.79
C ILE A 522 18.68 1.45 5.69
N ARG A 523 17.38 1.32 5.95
CA ARG A 523 16.30 1.69 5.02
C ARG A 523 15.75 3.09 5.32
N PHE A 524 15.20 3.75 4.30
CA PHE A 524 14.76 5.15 4.35
C PHE A 524 13.35 5.32 3.78
N LYS A 525 12.60 6.31 4.30
CA LYS A 525 11.21 6.54 3.92
C LYS A 525 10.86 8.01 4.00
N PHE A 526 10.30 8.56 2.93
CA PHE A 526 9.80 9.93 2.92
C PHE A 526 8.35 9.99 3.38
N ARG A 527 8.05 10.89 4.32
CA ARG A 527 6.73 11.14 4.87
C ARG A 527 6.26 12.54 4.47
N ARG A 528 5.02 12.69 4.01
CA ARG A 528 4.45 14.02 3.72
C ARG A 528 3.95 14.66 5.01
N LEU A 529 4.44 15.86 5.34
CA LEU A 529 3.96 16.64 6.47
C LEU A 529 2.55 17.15 6.16
N LYS A 530 1.59 16.84 7.04
CA LYS A 530 0.25 17.45 6.96
C LYS A 530 0.38 18.94 7.28
N LYS A 531 -0.10 19.82 6.39
CA LYS A 531 -0.28 21.23 6.72
C LYS A 531 -1.12 21.35 8.00
N LYS A 532 -0.71 22.19 8.94
CA LYS A 532 -1.61 22.65 10.01
C LYS A 532 -2.76 23.43 9.36
N ASN A 533 -3.99 23.18 9.81
CA ASN A 533 -5.16 23.94 9.37
C ASN A 533 -5.23 25.27 10.13
N ASP A 534 -4.29 26.17 9.84
CA ASP A 534 -4.37 27.56 10.29
C ASP A 534 -5.40 28.29 9.43
N ASN A 535 -6.65 28.27 9.90
CA ASN A 535 -7.79 28.88 9.24
C ASN A 535 -7.71 30.41 9.24
N ASN A 536 -7.05 31.01 8.24
CA ASN A 536 -7.48 32.33 7.78
C ASN A 536 -7.21 32.58 6.28
N ARG A 537 -7.99 33.50 5.71
CA ARG A 537 -7.98 33.84 4.28
C ARG A 537 -6.92 34.89 3.95
N GLN A 538 -6.26 34.75 2.80
CA GLN A 538 -6.55 35.59 1.62
C GLN A 538 -5.81 35.11 0.36
N ARG A 539 -6.31 35.53 -0.81
CA ARG A 539 -5.53 35.58 -2.06
C ARG A 539 -4.76 36.90 -2.08
N SER A 540 -3.46 36.86 -2.33
CA SER A 540 -2.65 38.00 -2.75
C SER A 540 -1.34 37.50 -3.37
N ASP A 541 -0.80 38.28 -4.30
CA ASP A 541 0.29 37.87 -5.19
C ASP A 541 1.71 38.04 -4.59
N ILE A 542 2.71 37.73 -5.41
CA ILE A 542 4.13 37.64 -5.07
C ILE A 542 4.74 38.98 -4.60
N VAL A 543 5.23 39.04 -3.36
CA VAL A 543 6.25 40.01 -2.90
C VAL A 543 7.18 39.35 -1.87
N TYR A 544 8.49 39.56 -1.98
CA TYR A 544 9.51 39.19 -0.98
C TYR A 544 10.06 40.44 -0.27
N SER A 545 10.45 40.32 1.00
CA SER A 545 11.36 41.27 1.69
C SER A 545 12.04 40.60 2.91
N GLY A 546 13.14 41.19 3.41
CA GLY A 546 13.92 40.66 4.54
C GLY A 546 15.11 41.56 4.95
N SER A 547 15.85 41.19 6.00
CA SER A 547 17.10 41.80 6.53
C SER A 547 17.46 41.13 7.87
N SER A 548 18.64 41.25 8.50
CA SER A 548 20.07 41.46 8.12
C SER A 548 20.90 41.40 9.43
N THR A 549 22.22 41.22 9.52
CA THR A 549 23.36 41.15 8.58
C THR A 549 23.99 39.72 8.65
N SER A 550 25.28 39.37 8.82
CA SER A 550 26.64 39.97 8.76
C SER A 550 27.70 38.83 8.72
N ASP A 551 28.99 39.05 8.47
CA ASP A 551 29.59 39.75 7.32
C ASP A 551 31.06 39.29 7.11
N CYS A 552 31.45 38.93 5.88
CA CYS A 552 32.85 38.86 5.42
C CYS A 552 32.93 38.54 3.91
N SER A 553 33.93 39.12 3.23
CA SER A 553 33.92 39.38 1.79
C SER A 553 34.81 38.48 0.93
N LEU A 554 34.31 38.06 -0.24
CA LEU A 554 35.02 37.98 -1.53
C LEU A 554 33.98 38.15 -2.69
N PRO A 555 34.39 38.44 -3.95
CA PRO A 555 33.55 39.22 -4.89
C PRO A 555 32.43 38.47 -5.63
N ARG A 556 31.47 39.26 -6.15
CA ARG A 556 30.15 38.83 -6.63
C ARG A 556 30.09 38.40 -8.12
N LYS A 557 29.24 37.41 -8.42
CA LYS A 557 28.29 37.45 -9.55
C LYS A 557 27.06 36.57 -9.25
N LYS A 558 25.86 37.14 -9.43
CA LYS A 558 24.53 36.60 -9.01
C LYS A 558 24.38 36.41 -7.47
N SER A 559 23.15 36.22 -7.00
CA SER A 559 22.66 36.77 -5.72
C SER A 559 22.50 35.77 -4.56
N LYS A 560 22.95 36.17 -3.36
CA LYS A 560 22.78 35.44 -2.08
C LYS A 560 21.39 35.66 -1.45
N SER A 561 20.30 35.34 -2.15
CA SER A 561 18.92 35.58 -1.64
C SER A 561 18.11 34.30 -1.36
N ASP A 562 18.36 33.20 -2.06
CA ASP A 562 17.32 32.17 -2.25
C ASP A 562 17.49 30.89 -1.40
N MET A 563 18.55 30.82 -0.56
CA MET A 563 18.93 29.61 0.19
C MET A 563 18.14 29.36 1.50
N ASN A 564 17.53 30.39 2.10
CA ASN A 564 17.13 30.34 3.53
C ASN A 564 15.65 30.00 3.82
N ASN A 565 14.84 29.56 2.85
CA ASN A 565 13.43 29.21 3.12
C ASN A 565 12.82 28.11 2.21
N PHE A 566 13.56 27.03 1.95
CA PHE A 566 12.98 25.80 1.35
C PHE A 566 12.23 24.97 2.40
N GLN A 567 11.01 25.40 2.75
CA GLN A 567 10.12 24.61 3.62
C GLN A 567 9.41 23.52 2.80
N LEU A 568 10.14 22.45 2.42
CA LEU A 568 9.52 21.27 1.83
C LEU A 568 8.50 20.67 2.80
N GLY A 569 7.30 20.36 2.30
CA GLY A 569 6.22 19.72 3.08
C GLY A 569 6.46 18.22 3.32
N MET A 570 7.71 17.80 3.55
CA MET A 570 8.12 16.41 3.67
C MET A 570 9.20 16.25 4.75
N GLU A 571 9.12 15.14 5.47
CA GLU A 571 9.98 14.71 6.57
C GLU A 571 10.63 13.38 6.16
N LEU A 572 11.97 13.30 6.26
CA LEU A 572 12.69 12.05 6.01
C LEU A 572 12.73 11.23 7.31
N GLN A 573 12.15 10.04 7.27
CA GLN A 573 12.21 9.07 8.35
C GLN A 573 13.14 7.91 7.95
N MET A 574 14.25 7.74 8.67
CA MET A 574 15.11 6.57 8.52
C MET A 574 14.59 5.45 9.41
N GLU A 575 14.38 4.26 8.85
CA GLU A 575 13.95 3.07 9.59
C GLU A 575 15.22 2.34 10.11
N ILE A 576 15.80 2.90 11.18
CA ILE A 576 16.95 2.31 11.88
C ILE A 576 16.44 1.28 12.87
N ASP A 577 16.77 0.02 12.65
CA ASP A 577 16.52 -1.09 13.58
C ASP A 577 17.42 -0.94 14.83
N PRO A 578 16.85 -0.76 16.05
CA PRO A 578 17.64 -0.61 17.26
C PRO A 578 18.51 -1.84 17.57
N GLY A 579 18.12 -3.04 17.12
CA GLY A 579 18.90 -4.26 17.28
C GLY A 579 20.17 -4.28 16.43
N LYS A 580 20.18 -3.55 15.30
CA LYS A 580 21.38 -3.40 14.46
C LYS A 580 22.38 -2.38 15.01
N LEU A 581 21.91 -1.31 15.67
CA LEU A 581 22.77 -0.28 16.27
C LEU A 581 23.71 -0.82 17.35
N ILE A 582 23.35 -1.92 18.02
CA ILE A 582 24.14 -2.52 19.11
C ILE A 582 25.40 -3.24 18.59
N ASN A 583 25.45 -3.60 17.31
CA ASN A 583 26.59 -4.27 16.65
C ASN A 583 27.31 -3.38 15.61
N LEU A 584 27.05 -2.07 15.63
CA LEU A 584 27.70 -1.05 14.80
C LEU A 584 28.72 -0.26 15.63
#